data_AF-A0ABD0YZV6-F1
#
_entry.id   AF-A0ABD0YZV6-F1
#
_cell.length_a   1.000
_cell.length_b   1.000
_cell.length_c   1.000
_cell.angle_alpha   90.00
_cell.angle_beta   90.00
_cell.angle_gamma   90.00
#
_symmetry.space_group_name_H-M   'P 1'
#
loop_
_entity.id
_entity.type
_entity.pdbx_description
1 polymer ?
#
loop_
_entity_poly.entity_id
_entity_poly.type
_entity_poly.pdbx_seq_one_letter_code
_entity_poly.pdbx_strand_id
1 'polypeptide(L)'
;MAGSEGVVDKEIRSTVSSCEAYFDKVQSRKNLPKSLQETLNSAFAGIPVSSFPQVPGGKVIEIPAETPVSEAVKILSDSKILSAPVINTDHETSLDWRDRYLGIIDYSSIILWVLESAELAAITLSATSATAAGIGAGAVGALGAAALGVTGPVAAAGLAAAAVGAAVAGGYAADRGIGKDAPTAADNLGKDFYQVILQEEPFKSTTVRTMLKSFRFAPFLPVSTESSMLSVLLLLSKYRLRNVPVIKSGEPDIKNYITQSAVVHGLEGCKGRDWFDHISSLPISDLGLPFMSPNEVVSIESEELILEAFKRMRDNNIGGLPVIEGPNKKIVGNISMRDIRYLLLQPEIFSNFRQLTVKTFATKIATAGEEYGLAIPAISCRPDSTLGSVINSLASRSVHRVYVAAGDENELYGVITLRDVISCFVSEPPNYFENCLGFSVKEMLNR
;
A
#
# COMPACT_ATOMS: atom_id res chain seq x y z
N MET A 1 -17.72 -24.42 13.42
CA MET A 1 -17.10 -23.12 13.71
C MET A 1 -15.72 -23.21 14.40
N ALA A 2 -15.16 -24.39 14.70
CA ALA A 2 -13.85 -24.51 15.37
C ALA A 2 -12.62 -24.60 14.43
N GLY A 3 -12.76 -24.22 13.16
CA GLY A 3 -11.72 -24.43 12.13
C GLY A 3 -10.97 -23.18 11.66
N SER A 4 -11.49 -21.97 11.92
CA SER A 4 -10.85 -20.72 11.47
C SER A 4 -9.86 -20.14 12.48
N GLU A 5 -10.13 -20.25 13.79
CA GLU A 5 -9.25 -19.73 14.86
C GLU A 5 -7.84 -20.35 14.81
N GLY A 6 -7.74 -21.67 14.59
CA GLY A 6 -6.44 -22.37 14.53
C GLY A 6 -5.58 -22.07 13.29
N VAL A 7 -6.18 -21.55 12.21
CA VAL A 7 -5.45 -21.16 10.98
C VAL A 7 -4.87 -19.76 11.14
N VAL A 8 -5.63 -18.85 11.74
CA VAL A 8 -5.22 -17.45 11.98
C VAL A 8 -4.06 -17.40 12.98
N ASP A 9 -4.14 -18.15 14.08
CA ASP A 9 -3.04 -18.28 15.06
C ASP A 9 -1.72 -18.77 14.45
N LYS A 10 -1.80 -19.70 13.50
CA LYS A 10 -0.62 -20.29 12.85
C LYS A 10 0.04 -19.30 11.88
N GLU A 11 -0.75 -18.54 11.16
CA GLU A 11 -0.30 -17.52 10.19
C GLU A 11 0.27 -16.27 10.88
N ILE A 12 -0.26 -15.95 12.06
CA ILE A 12 0.26 -14.87 12.90
C ILE A 12 1.62 -15.26 13.49
N ARG A 13 1.74 -16.47 14.05
CA ARG A 13 3.04 -16.98 14.56
C ARG A 13 4.10 -17.04 13.47
N SER A 14 3.73 -17.42 12.24
CA SER A 14 4.67 -17.42 11.10
C SER A 14 5.07 -16.00 10.70
N THR A 15 4.15 -15.03 10.75
CA THR A 15 4.46 -13.61 10.46
C THR A 15 5.39 -13.02 11.50
N VAL A 16 5.14 -13.23 12.79
CA VAL A 16 6.02 -12.78 13.87
C VAL A 16 7.41 -13.42 13.75
N SER A 17 7.47 -14.74 13.51
CA SER A 17 8.73 -15.45 13.28
C SER A 17 9.51 -14.90 12.06
N SER A 18 8.83 -14.52 10.98
CA SER A 18 9.44 -13.87 9.82
C SER A 18 9.99 -12.47 10.15
N CYS A 19 9.28 -11.70 10.99
CA CYS A 19 9.74 -10.40 11.48
C CYS A 19 10.99 -10.53 12.36
N GLU A 20 11.02 -11.50 13.27
CA GLU A 20 12.20 -11.80 14.12
C GLU A 20 13.41 -12.17 13.26
N ALA A 21 13.27 -13.17 12.37
CA ALA A 21 14.37 -13.62 11.52
C ALA A 21 14.93 -12.49 10.62
N TYR A 22 14.05 -11.62 10.12
CA TYR A 22 14.46 -10.43 9.38
C TYR A 22 15.26 -9.47 10.25
N PHE A 23 14.76 -9.17 11.45
CA PHE A 23 15.40 -8.20 12.32
C PHE A 23 16.74 -8.72 12.86
N ASP A 24 16.87 -10.01 13.15
CA ASP A 24 18.15 -10.64 13.49
C ASP A 24 19.17 -10.53 12.34
N LYS A 25 18.73 -10.73 11.09
CA LYS A 25 19.56 -10.51 9.90
C LYS A 25 20.02 -9.04 9.79
N VAL A 26 19.14 -8.09 10.11
CA VAL A 26 19.48 -6.66 10.16
C VAL A 26 20.52 -6.39 11.24
N GLN A 27 20.27 -6.82 12.48
CA GLN A 27 21.15 -6.53 13.61
C GLN A 27 22.52 -7.19 13.48
N SER A 28 22.60 -8.40 12.91
CA SER A 28 23.87 -9.10 12.68
C SER A 28 24.77 -8.46 11.63
N ARG A 29 24.19 -7.73 10.67
CA ARG A 29 24.94 -7.01 9.61
C ARG A 29 25.25 -5.56 9.98
N LYS A 30 24.56 -5.00 10.96
CA LYS A 30 24.69 -3.61 11.38
C LYS A 30 25.96 -3.44 12.23
N ASN A 31 27.00 -2.84 11.66
CA ASN A 31 28.26 -2.58 12.36
C ASN A 31 28.19 -1.29 13.20
N LEU A 32 27.35 -1.28 14.24
CA LEU A 32 27.26 -0.18 15.20
C LEU A 32 27.64 -0.65 16.61
N PRO A 33 28.44 0.13 17.38
CA PRO A 33 28.77 -0.21 18.75
C PRO A 33 27.53 -0.46 19.61
N LYS A 34 27.50 -1.57 20.35
CA LYS A 34 26.34 -1.95 21.18
C LYS A 34 25.97 -0.85 22.19
N SER A 35 26.95 -0.19 22.79
CA SER A 35 26.75 0.92 23.72
C SER A 35 26.04 2.12 23.09
N LEU A 36 26.35 2.45 21.84
CA LEU A 36 25.65 3.50 21.09
C LEU A 36 24.18 3.12 20.85
N GLN A 37 23.94 1.87 20.46
CA GLN A 37 22.58 1.37 20.23
C GLN A 37 21.74 1.38 21.52
N GLU A 38 22.31 0.95 22.65
CA GLU A 38 21.64 0.98 23.96
C GLU A 38 21.33 2.41 24.43
N THR A 39 22.25 3.34 24.18
CA THR A 39 22.07 4.77 24.49
C THR A 39 20.95 5.36 23.64
N LEU A 40 20.92 5.06 22.33
CA LEU A 40 19.84 5.50 21.43
C LEU A 40 18.49 4.92 21.81
N ASN A 41 18.42 3.62 22.11
CA ASN A 41 17.19 3.00 22.58
C ASN A 41 16.69 3.67 23.86
N SER A 42 17.58 3.94 24.83
CA SER A 42 17.24 4.65 26.07
C SER A 42 16.72 6.07 25.78
N ALA A 43 17.35 6.79 24.85
CA ALA A 43 16.90 8.11 24.44
C ALA A 43 15.52 8.07 23.78
N PHE A 44 15.29 7.17 22.82
CA PHE A 44 13.98 7.00 22.17
C PHE A 44 12.90 6.47 23.13
N ALA A 45 13.29 5.68 24.14
CA ALA A 45 12.39 5.22 25.19
C ALA A 45 11.89 6.39 26.08
N GLY A 46 12.73 7.42 26.26
CA GLY A 46 12.39 8.62 27.04
C GLY A 46 11.57 9.67 26.28
N ILE A 47 11.39 9.55 24.97
CA ILE A 47 10.62 10.49 24.15
C ILE A 47 9.17 10.00 24.08
N PRO A 48 8.17 10.73 24.61
CA PRO A 48 6.77 10.33 24.49
C PRO A 48 6.27 10.57 23.06
N VAL A 49 5.36 9.71 22.60
CA VAL A 49 4.74 9.79 21.27
C VAL A 49 4.02 11.13 21.05
N SER A 50 3.49 11.74 22.11
CA SER A 50 2.91 13.09 22.07
C SER A 50 3.86 14.19 21.58
N SER A 51 5.19 13.97 21.64
CA SER A 51 6.18 14.90 21.09
C SER A 51 6.29 14.85 19.56
N PHE A 52 5.70 13.83 18.92
CA PHE A 52 5.72 13.72 17.47
C PHE A 52 4.73 14.73 16.84
N PRO A 53 5.09 15.37 15.71
CA PRO A 53 4.19 16.31 15.03
C PRO A 53 2.83 15.70 14.71
N GLN A 54 1.77 16.50 14.85
CA GLN A 54 0.41 16.09 14.50
C GLN A 54 0.23 15.99 12.98
N VAL A 55 -0.77 15.23 12.54
CA VAL A 55 -1.15 15.16 11.12
C VAL A 55 -1.47 16.57 10.56
N PRO A 56 -1.18 16.82 9.27
CA PRO A 56 -1.60 18.04 8.60
C PRO A 56 -3.10 18.27 8.78
N GLY A 57 -3.51 19.46 9.25
CA GLY A 57 -4.92 19.77 9.54
C GLY A 57 -5.37 19.44 10.97
N GLY A 58 -4.51 18.84 11.81
CA GLY A 58 -4.74 18.67 13.24
C GLY A 58 -5.78 17.62 13.64
N LYS A 59 -6.38 16.93 12.65
CA LYS A 59 -7.32 15.82 12.88
C LYS A 59 -7.10 14.73 11.83
N VAL A 60 -7.17 13.47 12.27
CA VAL A 60 -7.15 12.32 11.36
C VAL A 60 -8.48 12.24 10.63
N ILE A 61 -8.42 12.10 9.31
CA ILE A 61 -9.60 11.92 8.46
C ILE A 61 -10.00 10.45 8.52
N GLU A 62 -11.23 10.20 8.93
CA GLU A 62 -11.80 8.86 9.14
C GLU A 62 -12.92 8.62 8.12
N ILE A 63 -13.05 7.38 7.65
CA ILE A 63 -14.08 6.98 6.69
C ILE A 63 -15.07 6.02 7.37
N PRO A 64 -16.37 6.33 7.42
CA PRO A 64 -17.39 5.41 7.94
C PRO A 64 -17.43 4.07 7.18
N ALA A 65 -17.67 2.98 7.91
CA ALA A 65 -17.71 1.63 7.35
C ALA A 65 -18.81 1.45 6.29
N GLU A 66 -19.93 2.17 6.43
CA GLU A 66 -21.04 2.15 5.47
C GLU A 66 -20.86 3.09 4.28
N THR A 67 -19.76 3.85 4.22
CA THR A 67 -19.46 4.70 3.07
C THR A 67 -19.27 3.83 1.81
N PRO A 68 -19.90 4.18 0.67
CA PRO A 68 -19.63 3.53 -0.60
C PRO A 68 -18.16 3.67 -1.01
N VAL A 69 -17.60 2.66 -1.66
CA VAL A 69 -16.19 2.70 -2.13
C VAL A 69 -15.93 3.91 -3.01
N SER A 70 -16.90 4.31 -3.83
CA SER A 70 -16.80 5.51 -4.67
C SER A 70 -16.60 6.81 -3.89
N GLU A 71 -17.38 7.00 -2.84
CA GLU A 71 -17.25 8.16 -1.95
C GLU A 71 -15.96 8.09 -1.13
N ALA A 72 -15.51 6.88 -0.74
CA ALA A 72 -14.22 6.72 -0.08
C ALA A 72 -13.05 7.17 -0.96
N VAL A 73 -13.04 6.80 -2.25
CA VAL A 73 -12.04 7.26 -3.23
C VAL A 73 -12.03 8.78 -3.34
N LYS A 74 -13.21 9.41 -3.35
CA LYS A 74 -13.38 10.85 -3.39
C LYS A 74 -12.83 11.53 -2.13
N ILE A 75 -13.17 11.03 -0.93
CA ILE A 75 -12.64 11.54 0.34
C ILE A 75 -11.11 11.51 0.35
N LEU A 76 -10.49 10.39 -0.07
CA LEU A 76 -9.03 10.27 -0.14
C LEU A 76 -8.42 11.31 -1.10
N SER A 77 -9.04 11.50 -2.27
CA SER A 77 -8.57 12.42 -3.31
C SER A 77 -8.69 13.88 -2.86
N ASP A 78 -9.88 14.29 -2.43
CA ASP A 78 -10.17 15.67 -2.01
C ASP A 78 -9.33 16.09 -0.81
N SER A 79 -9.07 15.14 0.09
CA SER A 79 -8.22 15.34 1.27
C SER A 79 -6.72 15.21 0.99
N LYS A 80 -6.32 14.83 -0.24
CA LYS A 80 -4.93 14.58 -0.65
C LYS A 80 -4.20 13.58 0.26
N ILE A 81 -4.91 12.54 0.71
CA ILE A 81 -4.35 11.45 1.53
C ILE A 81 -4.39 10.13 0.76
N LEU A 82 -3.50 9.22 1.11
CA LEU A 82 -3.40 7.91 0.44
C LEU A 82 -4.17 6.81 1.15
N SER A 83 -4.48 7.02 2.43
CA SER A 83 -5.12 6.04 3.29
C SER A 83 -5.84 6.72 4.44
N ALA A 84 -6.93 6.10 4.93
CA ALA A 84 -7.68 6.57 6.08
C ALA A 84 -8.13 5.41 6.97
N PRO A 85 -8.14 5.55 8.30
CA PRO A 85 -8.80 4.60 9.19
C PRO A 85 -10.31 4.52 8.90
N VAL A 86 -10.87 3.33 9.08
CA VAL A 86 -12.29 3.05 8.87
C VAL A 86 -13.01 2.89 10.20
N ILE A 87 -13.99 3.74 10.44
CA ILE A 87 -14.78 3.77 11.68
C ILE A 87 -16.06 2.94 11.56
N ASN A 88 -16.33 2.13 12.58
CA ASN A 88 -17.53 1.36 12.76
C ASN A 88 -18.60 2.22 13.42
N THR A 89 -19.56 2.70 12.64
CA THR A 89 -20.63 3.59 13.10
C THR A 89 -21.54 2.92 14.15
N ASP A 90 -21.61 1.59 14.16
CA ASP A 90 -22.46 0.84 15.10
C ASP A 90 -21.93 0.89 16.54
N HIS A 91 -20.65 1.23 16.72
CA HIS A 91 -19.95 1.25 18.00
C HIS A 91 -19.31 2.62 18.32
N GLU A 92 -19.87 3.72 17.78
CA GLU A 92 -19.39 5.10 18.02
C GLU A 92 -19.34 5.51 19.50
N THR A 93 -20.02 4.80 20.40
CA THR A 93 -20.00 5.06 21.85
C THR A 93 -19.06 4.12 22.61
N SER A 94 -18.49 3.10 21.97
CA SER A 94 -17.56 2.17 22.64
C SER A 94 -16.33 2.91 23.14
N LEU A 95 -15.82 2.56 24.32
CA LEU A 95 -14.54 3.08 24.82
C LEU A 95 -13.37 2.21 24.37
N ASP A 96 -13.63 1.05 23.77
CA ASP A 96 -12.60 0.21 23.15
C ASP A 96 -12.41 0.63 21.70
N TRP A 97 -11.18 1.02 21.35
CA TRP A 97 -10.81 1.36 19.97
C TRP A 97 -11.02 0.19 19.01
N ARG A 98 -11.00 -1.06 19.50
CA ARG A 98 -11.17 -2.28 18.68
C ARG A 98 -12.56 -2.40 18.08
N ASP A 99 -13.57 -1.96 18.81
CA ASP A 99 -14.95 -1.96 18.33
C ASP A 99 -15.17 -0.80 17.35
N ARG A 100 -14.46 0.31 17.57
CA ARG A 100 -14.55 1.53 16.76
C ARG A 100 -13.84 1.43 15.43
N TYR A 101 -12.68 0.79 15.32
CA TYR A 101 -11.90 0.80 14.08
C TYR A 101 -11.78 -0.59 13.46
N LEU A 102 -12.30 -0.71 12.23
CA LEU A 102 -12.31 -1.96 11.48
C LEU A 102 -10.96 -2.22 10.77
N GLY A 103 -10.27 -1.16 10.38
CA GLY A 103 -9.02 -1.25 9.62
C GLY A 103 -8.66 0.10 8.98
N ILE A 104 -7.85 0.05 7.93
CA ILE A 104 -7.46 1.22 7.13
C ILE A 104 -7.84 0.91 5.68
N ILE A 105 -8.34 1.91 4.96
CA ILE A 105 -8.58 1.83 3.53
C ILE A 105 -7.53 2.66 2.79
N ASP A 106 -6.98 2.12 1.71
CA ASP A 106 -6.07 2.82 0.81
C ASP A 106 -6.39 2.53 -0.66
N TYR A 107 -5.87 3.35 -1.58
CA TYR A 107 -6.09 3.17 -3.03
C TYR A 107 -5.70 1.78 -3.52
N SER A 108 -4.65 1.19 -2.95
CA SER A 108 -4.17 -0.13 -3.37
C SER A 108 -5.16 -1.23 -3.02
N SER A 109 -5.75 -1.18 -1.84
CA SER A 109 -6.73 -2.14 -1.36
C SER A 109 -8.00 -2.06 -2.19
N ILE A 110 -8.43 -0.83 -2.51
CA ILE A 110 -9.60 -0.59 -3.36
C ILE A 110 -9.38 -1.21 -4.76
N ILE A 111 -8.25 -0.92 -5.40
CA ILE A 111 -8.04 -1.36 -6.79
C ILE A 111 -7.75 -2.85 -6.87
N LEU A 112 -6.99 -3.42 -5.94
CA LEU A 112 -6.77 -4.85 -5.91
C LEU A 112 -8.09 -5.61 -5.72
N TRP A 113 -8.98 -5.11 -4.86
CA TRP A 113 -10.32 -5.67 -4.71
C TRP A 113 -11.13 -5.60 -6.01
N VAL A 114 -11.06 -4.48 -6.75
CA VAL A 114 -11.72 -4.34 -8.06
C VAL A 114 -11.19 -5.35 -9.07
N LEU A 115 -9.86 -5.45 -9.19
CA LEU A 115 -9.21 -6.34 -10.14
C LEU A 115 -9.55 -7.81 -9.85
N GLU A 116 -9.53 -8.21 -8.58
CA GLU A 116 -9.88 -9.56 -8.15
C GLU A 116 -11.37 -9.86 -8.37
N SER A 117 -12.26 -8.90 -8.08
CA SER A 117 -13.69 -9.05 -8.35
C SER A 117 -13.98 -9.22 -9.84
N ALA A 118 -13.23 -8.52 -10.70
CA ALA A 118 -13.34 -8.66 -12.15
C ALA A 118 -12.81 -10.02 -12.66
N GLU A 119 -11.67 -10.50 -12.12
CA GLU A 119 -11.14 -11.83 -12.44
C GLU A 119 -12.11 -12.95 -12.04
N LEU A 120 -12.67 -12.89 -10.82
CA LEU A 120 -13.64 -13.88 -10.33
C LEU A 120 -14.90 -13.95 -11.19
N ALA A 121 -15.42 -12.81 -11.66
CA ALA A 121 -16.57 -12.81 -12.55
C ALA A 121 -16.22 -13.34 -13.95
N ALA A 122 -15.05 -13.01 -14.48
CA ALA A 122 -14.59 -13.55 -15.77
C ALA A 122 -14.46 -15.07 -15.73
N ILE A 123 -13.92 -15.62 -14.64
CA ILE A 123 -13.84 -17.07 -14.40
C ILE A 123 -15.25 -17.67 -14.32
N THR A 124 -16.17 -17.04 -13.59
CA THR A 124 -17.56 -17.51 -13.45
C THR A 124 -18.30 -17.52 -14.80
N LEU A 125 -18.12 -16.48 -15.62
CA LEU A 125 -18.66 -16.42 -16.99
C LEU A 125 -18.04 -17.51 -17.89
N SER A 126 -16.74 -17.77 -17.77
CA SER A 126 -16.09 -18.84 -18.55
C SER A 126 -16.56 -20.24 -18.13
N ALA A 127 -16.75 -20.49 -16.83
CA ALA A 127 -17.24 -21.76 -16.30
C ALA A 127 -18.70 -22.03 -16.70
N THR A 128 -19.54 -20.98 -16.71
CA THR A 128 -20.94 -21.07 -17.17
C THR A 128 -21.05 -21.22 -18.69
N SER A 129 -20.14 -20.60 -19.46
CA SER A 129 -20.07 -20.79 -20.92
C SER A 129 -19.67 -22.22 -21.31
N ALA A 130 -18.78 -22.87 -20.55
CA ALA A 130 -18.41 -24.26 -20.76
C ALA A 130 -19.57 -25.22 -20.45
N THR A 131 -20.46 -24.87 -19.51
CA THR A 131 -21.68 -25.65 -19.24
C THR A 131 -22.78 -25.39 -20.28
N ALA A 132 -22.86 -24.18 -20.82
CA ALA A 132 -23.79 -23.84 -21.90
C ALA A 132 -23.39 -24.45 -23.26
N ALA A 133 -22.09 -24.63 -23.54
CA ALA A 133 -21.60 -25.27 -24.77
C ALA A 133 -21.97 -26.76 -24.90
N GLY A 134 -22.43 -27.41 -23.82
CA GLY A 134 -22.99 -28.76 -23.84
C GLY A 134 -24.46 -28.86 -24.25
N ILE A 135 -25.16 -27.72 -24.38
CA ILE A 135 -26.58 -27.66 -24.73
C ILE A 135 -26.69 -26.87 -26.04
N GLY A 136 -27.16 -27.54 -27.10
CA GLY A 136 -27.11 -27.05 -28.48
C GLY A 136 -27.64 -25.63 -28.72
N ALA A 137 -27.14 -25.02 -29.80
CA ALA A 137 -27.16 -23.61 -30.21
C ALA A 137 -28.54 -22.93 -30.44
N GLY A 138 -29.54 -23.18 -29.61
CA GLY A 138 -30.93 -22.74 -29.84
C GLY A 138 -31.47 -21.60 -28.98
N ALA A 139 -30.80 -21.14 -27.91
CA ALA A 139 -31.43 -20.22 -26.95
C ALA A 139 -30.46 -19.23 -26.26
N VAL A 140 -29.54 -18.63 -27.02
CA VAL A 140 -28.47 -17.75 -26.46
C VAL A 140 -28.95 -16.30 -26.19
N GLY A 141 -30.24 -15.99 -26.38
CA GLY A 141 -30.71 -14.60 -26.46
C GLY A 141 -31.19 -13.90 -25.18
N ALA A 142 -31.53 -14.57 -24.07
CA ALA A 142 -32.28 -13.89 -23.00
C ALA A 142 -32.23 -14.53 -21.60
N LEU A 143 -31.19 -15.28 -21.23
CA LEU A 143 -31.15 -16.02 -19.95
C LEU A 143 -30.03 -15.61 -18.97
N GLY A 144 -29.32 -14.52 -19.24
CA GLY A 144 -28.16 -14.10 -18.42
C GLY A 144 -28.46 -13.64 -16.99
N ALA A 145 -29.73 -13.42 -16.60
CA ALA A 145 -30.08 -12.92 -15.26
C ALA A 145 -30.88 -13.91 -14.39
N ALA A 146 -31.48 -14.97 -14.96
CA ALA A 146 -32.51 -15.74 -14.25
C ALA A 146 -32.10 -17.17 -13.83
N ALA A 147 -30.95 -17.69 -14.26
CA ALA A 147 -30.73 -19.14 -14.21
C ALA A 147 -29.98 -19.72 -12.99
N LEU A 148 -29.47 -18.93 -12.02
CA LEU A 148 -28.62 -19.57 -10.98
C LEU A 148 -28.79 -19.14 -9.51
N GLY A 149 -29.66 -18.19 -9.14
CA GLY A 149 -29.90 -17.95 -7.70
C GLY A 149 -28.64 -17.65 -6.87
N VAL A 150 -27.56 -17.15 -7.48
CA VAL A 150 -26.36 -16.70 -6.78
C VAL A 150 -26.46 -15.19 -6.60
N THR A 151 -27.20 -14.80 -5.57
CA THR A 151 -27.27 -13.41 -5.09
C THR A 151 -26.03 -13.13 -4.23
N GLY A 152 -24.92 -12.76 -4.86
CA GLY A 152 -23.70 -12.37 -4.16
C GLY A 152 -23.06 -11.13 -4.80
N PRO A 153 -22.56 -10.17 -4.00
CA PRO A 153 -22.00 -8.90 -4.51
C PRO A 153 -20.83 -9.10 -5.50
N VAL A 154 -20.14 -10.24 -5.42
CA VAL A 154 -18.98 -10.59 -6.27
C VAL A 154 -19.37 -10.93 -7.72
N ALA A 155 -20.55 -11.52 -7.95
CA ALA A 155 -21.01 -11.87 -9.29
C ALA A 155 -21.52 -10.64 -10.07
N ALA A 156 -22.18 -9.70 -9.37
CA ALA A 156 -22.61 -8.44 -9.95
C ALA A 156 -21.42 -7.51 -10.29
N ALA A 157 -20.37 -7.53 -9.46
CA ALA A 157 -19.19 -6.69 -9.59
C ALA A 157 -18.43 -6.84 -10.92
N GLY A 158 -18.09 -8.06 -11.32
CA GLY A 158 -17.29 -8.23 -12.54
C GLY A 158 -18.12 -8.38 -13.84
N LEU A 159 -19.43 -8.65 -13.73
CA LEU A 159 -20.38 -8.39 -14.84
C LEU A 159 -20.45 -6.88 -15.12
N ALA A 160 -20.46 -6.06 -14.07
CA ALA A 160 -20.48 -4.61 -14.19
C ALA A 160 -19.13 -4.07 -14.68
N ALA A 161 -17.96 -4.46 -14.16
CA ALA A 161 -16.67 -3.93 -14.66
C ALA A 161 -16.41 -4.19 -16.17
N ALA A 162 -16.82 -5.37 -16.69
CA ALA A 162 -16.73 -5.69 -18.11
C ALA A 162 -17.82 -5.02 -18.95
N ALA A 163 -19.05 -4.92 -18.41
CA ALA A 163 -20.15 -4.19 -19.05
C ALA A 163 -19.93 -2.67 -19.02
N VAL A 164 -19.23 -2.11 -18.03
CA VAL A 164 -18.93 -0.68 -17.89
C VAL A 164 -17.92 -0.24 -18.92
N GLY A 165 -16.86 -1.03 -19.15
CA GLY A 165 -15.93 -0.78 -20.26
C GLY A 165 -16.62 -0.80 -21.63
N ALA A 166 -17.65 -1.65 -21.80
CA ALA A 166 -18.40 -1.77 -23.05
C ALA A 166 -19.58 -0.78 -23.19
N ALA A 167 -20.27 -0.45 -22.09
CA ALA A 167 -21.45 0.41 -22.03
C ALA A 167 -21.07 1.89 -21.96
N VAL A 168 -19.95 2.25 -21.33
CA VAL A 168 -19.42 3.62 -21.41
C VAL A 168 -18.92 3.91 -22.83
N ALA A 169 -18.35 2.90 -23.51
CA ALA A 169 -17.98 3.00 -24.92
C ALA A 169 -19.18 3.03 -25.89
N GLY A 170 -20.28 2.33 -25.57
CA GLY A 170 -21.45 2.20 -26.46
C GLY A 170 -22.60 3.16 -26.18
N GLY A 171 -22.88 3.50 -24.93
CA GLY A 171 -24.03 4.31 -24.50
C GLY A 171 -23.86 5.80 -24.76
N TYR A 172 -22.64 6.32 -24.65
CA TYR A 172 -22.37 7.75 -24.88
C TYR A 172 -22.23 8.09 -26.39
N ALA A 173 -21.87 7.11 -27.23
CA ALA A 173 -21.84 7.26 -28.69
C ALA A 173 -23.25 7.45 -29.29
N ALA A 174 -24.26 6.85 -28.65
CA ALA A 174 -25.66 6.95 -29.08
C ALA A 174 -26.29 8.33 -28.78
N ASP A 175 -25.87 9.00 -27.70
CA ASP A 175 -26.50 10.25 -27.24
C ASP A 175 -26.00 11.52 -27.98
N ARG A 176 -24.85 11.44 -28.66
CA ARG A 176 -24.27 12.58 -29.42
C ARG A 176 -24.08 12.36 -30.92
N GLY A 177 -24.51 11.22 -31.47
CA GLY A 177 -24.39 10.95 -32.91
C GLY A 177 -22.95 10.95 -33.43
N ILE A 178 -21.99 10.58 -32.57
CA ILE A 178 -20.57 10.48 -32.93
C ILE A 178 -20.32 9.08 -33.50
N GLY A 179 -19.77 9.01 -34.70
CA GLY A 179 -19.57 7.77 -35.45
C GLY A 179 -18.81 6.70 -34.67
N LYS A 180 -19.38 5.50 -34.70
CA LYS A 180 -18.90 4.09 -34.52
C LYS A 180 -17.51 3.72 -33.95
N ASP A 181 -16.73 4.61 -33.36
CA ASP A 181 -15.40 4.28 -32.84
C ASP A 181 -15.35 4.49 -31.31
N ALA A 182 -15.68 3.40 -30.60
CA ALA A 182 -15.57 3.25 -29.14
C ALA A 182 -14.24 3.75 -28.51
N PRO A 183 -13.06 3.58 -29.15
CA PRO A 183 -11.80 4.10 -28.60
C PRO A 183 -11.75 5.64 -28.59
N THR A 184 -12.28 6.28 -29.62
CA THR A 184 -12.26 7.75 -29.78
C THR A 184 -13.25 8.45 -28.84
N ALA A 185 -14.33 7.77 -28.45
CA ALA A 185 -15.28 8.28 -27.45
C ALA A 185 -14.69 8.31 -26.03
N ALA A 186 -13.85 7.32 -25.68
CA ALA A 186 -13.15 7.27 -24.41
C ALA A 186 -12.06 8.36 -24.28
N ASP A 187 -11.39 8.72 -25.38
CA ASP A 187 -10.38 9.79 -25.42
C ASP A 187 -10.98 11.20 -25.25
N ASN A 188 -12.29 11.38 -25.46
CA ASN A 188 -12.97 12.68 -25.32
C ASN A 188 -13.62 12.90 -23.93
N LEU A 189 -13.61 11.87 -23.08
CA LEU A 189 -14.21 11.88 -21.75
C LEU A 189 -13.11 12.17 -20.71
N GLY A 190 -12.81 13.45 -20.52
CA GLY A 190 -11.90 13.93 -19.46
C GLY A 190 -12.44 13.72 -18.05
N LYS A 191 -12.37 14.73 -17.18
CA LYS A 191 -12.72 14.67 -15.74
C LYS A 191 -14.09 14.04 -15.40
N ASP A 192 -15.01 13.93 -16.36
CA ASP A 192 -16.34 13.36 -16.18
C ASP A 192 -16.35 11.82 -16.14
N PHE A 193 -15.37 11.13 -16.73
CA PHE A 193 -15.32 9.66 -16.74
C PHE A 193 -15.15 9.04 -15.35
N TYR A 194 -14.43 9.73 -14.45
CA TYR A 194 -14.29 9.26 -13.06
C TYR A 194 -15.61 9.24 -12.33
N GLN A 195 -16.41 10.30 -12.51
CA GLN A 195 -17.74 10.34 -11.93
C GLN A 195 -18.59 9.22 -12.50
N VAL A 196 -18.42 8.88 -13.77
CA VAL A 196 -19.14 7.75 -14.39
C VAL A 196 -18.70 6.41 -13.77
N ILE A 197 -17.41 6.05 -13.75
CA ILE A 197 -16.95 4.76 -13.17
C ILE A 197 -17.33 4.62 -11.69
N LEU A 198 -17.18 5.68 -10.90
CA LEU A 198 -17.52 5.65 -9.49
C LEU A 198 -19.04 5.59 -9.25
N GLN A 199 -19.86 5.86 -10.26
CA GLN A 199 -21.33 5.69 -10.24
C GLN A 199 -21.78 4.34 -10.78
N GLU A 200 -20.85 3.51 -11.26
CA GLU A 200 -21.14 2.17 -11.77
C GLU A 200 -21.05 1.11 -10.67
N GLU A 201 -21.74 0.00 -10.89
CA GLU A 201 -21.60 -1.18 -10.04
C GLU A 201 -20.21 -1.82 -10.27
N PRO A 202 -19.54 -2.37 -9.24
CA PRO A 202 -19.95 -2.46 -7.84
C PRO A 202 -19.56 -1.24 -6.97
N PHE A 203 -18.90 -0.22 -7.54
CA PHE A 203 -18.31 0.91 -6.79
C PHE A 203 -19.35 1.73 -6.05
N LYS A 204 -20.55 1.85 -6.64
CA LYS A 204 -21.67 2.59 -6.08
C LYS A 204 -22.35 1.87 -4.91
N SER A 205 -22.54 0.55 -4.97
CA SER A 205 -23.28 -0.19 -3.95
C SER A 205 -22.41 -0.84 -2.89
N THR A 206 -21.13 -1.11 -3.19
CA THR A 206 -20.26 -1.79 -2.24
C THR A 206 -19.77 -0.82 -1.18
N THR A 207 -20.03 -1.18 0.08
CA THR A 207 -19.54 -0.43 1.23
C THR A 207 -18.10 -0.81 1.58
N VAL A 208 -17.38 0.14 2.18
CA VAL A 208 -16.02 -0.09 2.69
C VAL A 208 -15.98 -1.28 3.66
N ARG A 209 -17.01 -1.47 4.50
CA ARG A 209 -17.13 -2.65 5.39
C ARG A 209 -17.04 -3.96 4.65
N THR A 210 -17.74 -4.07 3.51
CA THR A 210 -17.79 -5.30 2.72
C THR A 210 -16.41 -5.60 2.14
N MET A 211 -15.74 -4.57 1.61
CA MET A 211 -14.38 -4.68 1.09
C MET A 211 -13.39 -5.13 2.18
N LEU A 212 -13.47 -4.53 3.37
CA LEU A 212 -12.58 -4.86 4.50
C LEU A 212 -12.76 -6.30 5.02
N LYS A 213 -13.95 -6.89 4.90
CA LYS A 213 -14.15 -8.31 5.26
C LYS A 213 -13.49 -9.26 4.27
N SER A 214 -13.40 -8.87 3.00
CA SER A 214 -12.84 -9.69 1.93
C SER A 214 -11.32 -9.61 1.83
N PHE A 215 -10.72 -8.47 2.19
CA PHE A 215 -9.26 -8.28 2.16
C PHE A 215 -8.67 -8.36 3.57
N ARG A 216 -7.79 -9.34 3.81
CA ARG A 216 -7.10 -9.52 5.10
C ARG A 216 -6.27 -8.29 5.41
N PHE A 217 -6.70 -7.54 6.42
CA PHE A 217 -6.15 -6.24 6.72
C PHE A 217 -4.92 -6.32 7.65
N ALA A 218 -4.00 -5.37 7.50
CA ALA A 218 -2.84 -5.23 8.38
C ALA A 218 -3.30 -4.93 9.82
N PRO A 219 -2.68 -5.49 10.86
CA PRO A 219 -3.15 -5.27 12.22
C PRO A 219 -3.10 -3.77 12.57
N PHE A 220 -4.25 -3.25 13.00
CA PHE A 220 -4.36 -1.90 13.55
C PHE A 220 -3.88 -1.96 14.99
N LEU A 221 -2.67 -1.46 15.27
CA LEU A 221 -2.09 -1.43 16.60
C LEU A 221 -1.85 0.03 17.02
N PRO A 222 -2.77 0.63 17.79
CA PRO A 222 -2.57 1.97 18.28
C PRO A 222 -1.56 1.99 19.43
N VAL A 223 -0.84 3.10 19.54
CA VAL A 223 -0.02 3.44 20.72
C VAL A 223 -0.67 4.60 21.48
N SER A 224 -0.42 4.69 22.77
CA SER A 224 -0.90 5.84 23.55
C SER A 224 -0.02 7.07 23.34
N THR A 225 -0.55 8.26 23.63
CA THR A 225 0.23 9.52 23.66
C THR A 225 1.45 9.46 24.59
N GLU A 226 1.36 8.66 25.64
CA GLU A 226 2.42 8.46 26.65
C GLU A 226 3.36 7.30 26.32
N SER A 227 3.07 6.53 25.27
CA SER A 227 3.96 5.46 24.80
C SER A 227 5.28 6.06 24.34
N SER A 228 6.33 5.23 24.32
CA SER A 228 7.65 5.70 23.91
C SER A 228 7.83 5.72 22.39
N MET A 229 8.64 6.65 21.89
CA MET A 229 9.00 6.70 20.47
C MET A 229 9.74 5.42 20.03
N LEU A 230 10.52 4.79 20.92
CA LEU A 230 11.14 3.49 20.66
C LEU A 230 10.11 2.45 20.22
N SER A 231 8.93 2.42 20.86
CA SER A 231 7.85 1.49 20.50
C SER A 231 7.39 1.73 19.06
N VAL A 232 7.18 3.00 18.67
CA VAL A 232 6.79 3.37 17.30
C VAL A 232 7.85 2.98 16.28
N LEU A 233 9.13 3.25 16.57
CA LEU A 233 10.23 2.90 15.68
C LEU A 233 10.34 1.38 15.48
N LEU A 234 10.17 0.58 16.53
CA LEU A 234 10.16 -0.89 16.44
C LEU A 234 8.93 -1.41 15.67
N LEU A 235 7.75 -0.82 15.90
CA LEU A 235 6.53 -1.17 15.17
C LEU A 235 6.66 -0.93 13.66
N LEU A 236 7.24 0.20 13.28
CA LEU A 236 7.46 0.58 11.88
C LEU A 236 8.62 -0.19 11.22
N SER A 237 9.65 -0.55 11.98
CA SER A 237 10.81 -1.29 11.51
C SER A 237 10.65 -2.82 11.63
N LYS A 238 10.90 -3.36 12.82
CA LYS A 238 10.85 -4.80 13.15
C LYS A 238 9.51 -5.44 12.81
N TYR A 239 8.41 -4.86 13.29
CA TYR A 239 7.07 -5.45 13.11
C TYR A 239 6.40 -5.07 11.81
N ARG A 240 7.14 -4.39 10.92
CA ARG A 240 6.75 -4.15 9.53
C ARG A 240 5.45 -3.37 9.35
N LEU A 241 4.95 -2.67 10.38
CA LEU A 241 3.78 -1.80 10.24
C LEU A 241 4.11 -0.63 9.30
N ARG A 242 3.15 -0.27 8.45
CA ARG A 242 3.30 0.86 7.51
C ARG A 242 3.06 2.21 8.19
N ASN A 243 2.23 2.19 9.23
CA ASN A 243 1.82 3.32 10.03
C ASN A 243 1.43 2.86 11.43
N VAL A 244 1.42 3.79 12.38
CA VAL A 244 1.07 3.57 13.78
C VAL A 244 0.06 4.63 14.19
N PRO A 245 -1.21 4.25 14.43
CA PRO A 245 -2.22 5.14 14.99
C PRO A 245 -1.86 5.54 16.43
N VAL A 246 -2.21 6.76 16.82
CA VAL A 246 -1.99 7.26 18.18
C VAL A 246 -3.34 7.61 18.80
N ILE A 247 -3.61 7.04 19.96
CA ILE A 247 -4.81 7.31 20.76
C ILE A 247 -4.39 7.97 22.08
N LYS A 248 -5.28 8.71 22.72
CA LYS A 248 -5.06 9.18 24.09
C LYS A 248 -5.56 8.11 25.06
N SER A 249 -4.84 7.89 26.16
CA SER A 249 -5.25 6.88 27.13
C SER A 249 -6.66 7.17 27.67
N GLY A 250 -7.56 6.19 27.58
CA GLY A 250 -8.97 6.33 27.96
C GLY A 250 -9.86 7.02 26.93
N GLU A 251 -9.32 7.48 25.80
CA GLU A 251 -10.08 7.99 24.66
C GLU A 251 -9.88 7.06 23.46
N PRO A 252 -10.96 6.53 22.86
CA PRO A 252 -10.84 5.59 21.76
C PRO A 252 -10.46 6.27 20.44
N ASP A 253 -10.65 7.58 20.32
CA ASP A 253 -10.44 8.33 19.08
C ASP A 253 -8.95 8.44 18.70
N ILE A 254 -8.65 8.21 17.42
CA ILE A 254 -7.31 8.42 16.87
C ILE A 254 -7.02 9.92 16.84
N LYS A 255 -5.99 10.33 17.59
CA LYS A 255 -5.51 11.72 17.63
C LYS A 255 -4.46 11.98 16.56
N ASN A 256 -3.58 11.01 16.30
CA ASN A 256 -2.48 11.17 15.37
C ASN A 256 -2.20 9.88 14.59
N TYR A 257 -1.41 9.98 13.53
CA TYR A 257 -1.10 8.89 12.62
C TYR A 257 0.35 8.95 12.14
N ILE A 258 1.21 8.13 12.72
CA ILE A 258 2.66 8.18 12.46
C ILE A 258 3.02 7.23 11.32
N THR A 259 3.64 7.76 10.27
CA THR A 259 4.08 6.97 9.10
C THR A 259 5.59 6.82 9.07
N GLN A 260 6.09 5.80 8.37
CA GLN A 260 7.54 5.62 8.16
C GLN A 260 8.19 6.86 7.55
N SER A 261 7.53 7.52 6.60
CA SER A 261 8.05 8.71 5.92
C SER A 261 8.16 9.89 6.86
N ALA A 262 7.18 10.08 7.76
CA ALA A 262 7.23 11.12 8.77
C ALA A 262 8.39 10.89 9.76
N VAL A 263 8.65 9.64 10.14
CA VAL A 263 9.80 9.30 10.99
C VAL A 263 11.12 9.61 10.28
N VAL A 264 11.28 9.21 9.01
CA VAL A 264 12.52 9.49 8.25
C VAL A 264 12.72 11.00 8.05
N HIS A 265 11.65 11.77 7.85
CA HIS A 265 11.75 13.23 7.81
C HIS A 265 12.11 13.83 9.18
N GLY A 266 11.57 13.27 10.28
CA GLY A 266 11.99 13.65 11.63
C GLY A 266 13.47 13.34 11.92
N LEU A 267 13.97 12.20 11.43
CA LEU A 267 15.39 11.84 11.49
C LEU A 267 16.25 12.83 10.69
N GLU A 268 15.85 13.19 9.47
CA GLU A 268 16.54 14.23 8.67
C GLU A 268 16.64 15.55 9.44
N GLY A 269 15.58 15.95 10.15
CA GLY A 269 15.56 17.13 11.02
C GLY A 269 16.50 17.07 12.22
N CYS A 270 17.11 15.91 12.52
CA CYS A 270 18.12 15.74 13.58
C CYS A 270 19.55 16.06 13.12
N LYS A 271 19.74 16.52 11.87
CA LYS A 271 21.04 17.00 11.36
C LYS A 271 21.68 18.02 12.31
N GLY A 272 22.97 17.86 12.58
CA GLY A 272 23.71 18.68 13.55
C GLY A 272 23.71 18.12 14.98
N ARG A 273 23.06 16.97 15.23
CA ARG A 273 23.21 16.23 16.49
C ARG A 273 24.29 15.17 16.33
N ASP A 274 25.22 15.12 17.28
CA ASP A 274 26.39 14.22 17.23
C ASP A 274 26.04 12.75 16.90
N TRP A 275 25.00 12.21 17.54
CA TRP A 275 24.57 10.83 17.29
C TRP A 275 24.04 10.61 15.87
N PHE A 276 23.32 11.59 15.33
CA PHE A 276 22.74 11.51 14.00
C PHE A 276 23.82 11.71 12.95
N ASP A 277 24.67 12.73 13.12
CA ASP A 277 25.76 13.03 12.20
C ASP A 277 26.78 11.87 12.15
N HIS A 278 27.07 11.23 13.29
CA HIS A 278 27.90 10.03 13.34
C HIS A 278 27.31 8.90 12.49
N ILE A 279 26.06 8.48 12.75
CA ILE A 279 25.44 7.36 12.04
C ILE A 279 25.18 7.69 10.57
N SER A 280 24.74 8.91 10.28
CA SER A 280 24.44 9.35 8.91
C SER A 280 25.69 9.51 8.05
N SER A 281 26.87 9.72 8.64
CA SER A 281 28.14 9.75 7.91
C SER A 281 28.64 8.37 7.47
N LEU A 282 28.13 7.29 8.07
CA LEU A 282 28.56 5.93 7.74
C LEU A 282 28.13 5.52 6.33
N PRO A 283 28.99 4.81 5.59
CA PRO A 283 28.60 4.13 4.36
C PRO A 283 27.42 3.18 4.62
N ILE A 284 26.49 3.11 3.67
CA ILE A 284 25.35 2.19 3.77
C ILE A 284 25.82 0.73 3.89
N SER A 285 26.97 0.38 3.31
CA SER A 285 27.60 -0.94 3.45
C SER A 285 27.94 -1.30 4.89
N ASP A 286 28.40 -0.34 5.69
CA ASP A 286 28.81 -0.55 7.09
C ASP A 286 27.60 -0.79 7.99
N LEU A 287 26.44 -0.27 7.58
CA LEU A 287 25.16 -0.53 8.24
C LEU A 287 24.48 -1.82 7.74
N GLY A 288 25.13 -2.55 6.83
CA GLY A 288 24.61 -3.80 6.26
C GLY A 288 23.54 -3.60 5.19
N LEU A 289 23.35 -2.38 4.68
CA LEU A 289 22.41 -2.05 3.62
C LEU A 289 23.02 -2.31 2.23
N PRO A 290 22.20 -2.75 1.25
CA PRO A 290 20.82 -3.21 1.39
C PRO A 290 20.74 -4.58 2.10
N PHE A 291 19.71 -4.79 2.93
CA PHE A 291 19.59 -6.06 3.69
C PHE A 291 19.20 -7.25 2.82
N MET A 292 18.47 -6.99 1.74
CA MET A 292 18.08 -7.97 0.73
C MET A 292 19.27 -8.24 -0.21
N SER A 293 19.51 -9.50 -0.56
CA SER A 293 20.57 -9.83 -1.52
C SER A 293 20.16 -9.45 -2.96
N PRO A 294 21.11 -9.20 -3.87
CA PRO A 294 20.79 -8.77 -5.24
C PRO A 294 19.85 -9.73 -6.00
N ASN A 295 19.97 -11.04 -5.74
CA ASN A 295 19.14 -12.06 -6.40
C ASN A 295 17.70 -12.13 -5.88
N GLU A 296 17.44 -11.58 -4.70
CA GLU A 296 16.11 -11.53 -4.07
C GLU A 296 15.32 -10.29 -4.48
N VAL A 297 15.94 -9.32 -5.18
CA VAL A 297 15.29 -8.08 -5.57
C VAL A 297 14.28 -8.34 -6.69
N VAL A 298 13.01 -8.27 -6.32
CA VAL A 298 11.89 -8.35 -7.28
C VAL A 298 11.88 -7.08 -8.14
N SER A 299 11.87 -7.27 -9.46
CA SER A 299 11.90 -6.21 -10.49
C SER A 299 10.88 -6.49 -11.59
N ILE A 300 10.68 -5.53 -12.48
CA ILE A 300 9.79 -5.64 -13.66
C ILE A 300 10.50 -5.07 -14.88
N GLU A 301 10.41 -5.75 -16.03
CA GLU A 301 10.94 -5.23 -17.30
C GLU A 301 10.05 -4.08 -17.81
N SER A 302 10.67 -3.11 -18.48
CA SER A 302 10.00 -1.88 -18.92
C SER A 302 8.85 -2.11 -19.92
N GLU A 303 8.95 -3.16 -20.75
CA GLU A 303 7.96 -3.53 -21.77
C GLU A 303 6.92 -4.54 -21.26
N GLU A 304 7.04 -5.03 -20.02
CA GLU A 304 6.00 -5.85 -19.40
C GLU A 304 4.74 -5.04 -19.08
N LEU A 305 3.60 -5.73 -18.92
CA LEU A 305 2.32 -5.09 -18.61
C LEU A 305 2.29 -4.53 -17.19
N ILE A 306 1.66 -3.37 -17.02
CA ILE A 306 1.51 -2.72 -15.71
C ILE A 306 0.73 -3.58 -14.71
N LEU A 307 -0.22 -4.38 -15.19
CA LEU A 307 -0.95 -5.33 -14.34
C LEU A 307 -0.05 -6.39 -13.73
N GLU A 308 0.97 -6.85 -14.46
CA GLU A 308 1.95 -7.80 -13.94
C GLU A 308 2.81 -7.15 -12.84
N ALA A 309 3.16 -5.86 -12.96
CA ALA A 309 3.81 -5.13 -11.88
C ALA A 309 2.95 -5.09 -10.60
N PHE A 310 1.66 -4.74 -10.70
CA PHE A 310 0.78 -4.72 -9.53
C PHE A 310 0.55 -6.11 -8.93
N LYS A 311 0.44 -7.12 -9.77
CA LYS A 311 0.36 -8.52 -9.36
C LYS A 311 1.62 -8.95 -8.60
N ARG A 312 2.82 -8.71 -9.15
CA ARG A 312 4.09 -9.01 -8.46
C ARG A 312 4.21 -8.30 -7.13
N MET A 313 3.79 -7.03 -7.05
CA MET A 313 3.78 -6.29 -5.79
C MET A 313 2.87 -6.93 -4.73
N ARG A 314 1.66 -7.34 -5.13
CA ARG A 314 0.72 -8.05 -4.27
C ARG A 314 1.29 -9.40 -3.82
N ASP A 315 1.70 -10.24 -4.76
CA ASP A 315 2.12 -11.62 -4.51
C ASP A 315 3.41 -11.70 -3.67
N ASN A 316 4.25 -10.65 -3.71
CA ASN A 316 5.47 -10.53 -2.90
C ASN A 316 5.29 -9.61 -1.67
N ASN A 317 4.09 -9.08 -1.41
CA ASN A 317 3.78 -8.14 -0.32
C ASN A 317 4.69 -6.90 -0.27
N ILE A 318 5.09 -6.36 -1.43
CA ILE A 318 5.96 -5.19 -1.57
C ILE A 318 5.21 -3.99 -2.15
N GLY A 319 5.57 -2.78 -1.71
CA GLY A 319 4.85 -1.56 -2.12
C GLY A 319 5.35 -0.91 -3.43
N GLY A 320 6.23 -1.56 -4.18
CA GLY A 320 6.86 -0.98 -5.38
C GLY A 320 8.00 -1.81 -5.94
N LEU A 321 8.35 -1.55 -7.19
CA LEU A 321 9.31 -2.29 -8.02
C LEU A 321 10.25 -1.33 -8.76
N PRO A 322 11.54 -1.67 -8.88
CA PRO A 322 12.40 -1.06 -9.89
C PRO A 322 11.96 -1.53 -11.27
N VAL A 323 11.90 -0.58 -12.21
CA VAL A 323 11.72 -0.88 -13.64
C VAL A 323 13.10 -1.01 -14.24
N ILE A 324 13.35 -2.15 -14.87
CA ILE A 324 14.63 -2.48 -15.48
C ILE A 324 14.52 -2.64 -17.00
N GLU A 325 15.67 -2.57 -17.67
CA GLU A 325 15.78 -2.83 -19.11
C GLU A 325 17.06 -3.62 -19.41
N GLY A 326 16.91 -4.62 -20.27
CA GLY A 326 18.02 -5.38 -20.82
C GLY A 326 18.63 -6.42 -19.87
N PRO A 327 19.58 -7.23 -20.36
CA PRO A 327 20.12 -8.37 -19.61
C PRO A 327 20.89 -7.98 -18.34
N ASN A 328 21.46 -6.77 -18.31
CA ASN A 328 22.23 -6.24 -17.18
C ASN A 328 21.35 -5.58 -16.10
N LYS A 329 20.01 -5.78 -16.14
CA LYS A 329 19.05 -5.23 -15.17
C LYS A 329 19.27 -3.73 -14.89
N LYS A 330 19.50 -2.95 -15.94
CA LYS A 330 19.74 -1.51 -15.82
C LYS A 330 18.48 -0.83 -15.31
N ILE A 331 18.60 -0.05 -14.23
CA ILE A 331 17.44 0.66 -13.66
C ILE A 331 17.07 1.83 -14.58
N VAL A 332 15.84 1.81 -15.09
CA VAL A 332 15.28 2.85 -15.97
C VAL A 332 14.09 3.59 -15.37
N GLY A 333 13.50 3.06 -14.29
CA GLY A 333 12.34 3.68 -13.66
C GLY A 333 11.91 3.02 -12.36
N ASN A 334 10.77 3.46 -11.83
CA ASN A 334 10.14 2.87 -10.65
C ASN A 334 8.63 2.90 -10.81
N ILE A 335 7.97 1.89 -10.25
CA ILE A 335 6.51 1.86 -10.09
C ILE A 335 6.22 1.50 -8.64
N SER A 336 5.29 2.21 -8.03
CA SER A 336 4.83 1.96 -6.68
C SER A 336 3.37 1.52 -6.67
N MET A 337 2.99 0.86 -5.59
CA MET A 337 1.59 0.51 -5.33
C MET A 337 0.72 1.76 -5.11
N ARG A 338 1.29 2.96 -4.98
CA ARG A 338 0.51 4.21 -4.95
C ARG A 338 0.11 4.63 -6.34
N ASP A 339 0.90 4.31 -7.34
CA ASP A 339 0.64 4.71 -8.73
C ASP A 339 -0.58 3.99 -9.28
N ILE A 340 -0.99 2.87 -8.68
CA ILE A 340 -2.24 2.19 -9.02
C ILE A 340 -3.45 3.15 -8.99
N ARG A 341 -3.43 4.19 -8.13
CA ARG A 341 -4.47 5.23 -8.10
C ARG A 341 -4.68 5.92 -9.44
N TYR A 342 -3.66 6.06 -10.29
CA TYR A 342 -3.83 6.65 -11.62
C TYR A 342 -4.70 5.78 -12.54
N LEU A 343 -4.90 4.48 -12.23
CA LEU A 343 -5.92 3.67 -12.90
C LEU A 343 -7.34 4.14 -12.54
N LEU A 344 -7.58 4.62 -11.31
CA LEU A 344 -8.89 5.17 -10.92
C LEU A 344 -9.03 6.65 -11.26
N LEU A 345 -7.92 7.37 -11.18
CA LEU A 345 -7.84 8.81 -11.30
C LEU A 345 -7.44 9.28 -12.69
N GLN A 346 -7.25 8.40 -13.71
CA GLN A 346 -7.06 8.79 -15.14
C GLN A 346 -7.83 7.90 -16.15
N PRO A 347 -8.76 8.45 -16.99
CA PRO A 347 -9.65 7.68 -17.86
C PRO A 347 -8.87 7.05 -19.00
N GLU A 348 -7.95 7.84 -19.58
CA GLU A 348 -7.06 7.49 -20.68
C GLU A 348 -6.08 6.38 -20.32
N ILE A 349 -5.77 6.27 -19.02
CA ILE A 349 -4.98 5.16 -18.48
C ILE A 349 -5.89 3.95 -18.27
N PHE A 350 -7.06 4.16 -17.66
CA PHE A 350 -8.01 3.07 -17.39
C PHE A 350 -8.53 2.40 -18.66
N SER A 351 -8.82 3.12 -19.74
CA SER A 351 -9.36 2.53 -20.97
C SER A 351 -8.43 1.50 -21.60
N ASN A 352 -7.12 1.70 -21.44
CA ASN A 352 -6.08 0.88 -22.08
C ASN A 352 -5.25 0.05 -21.08
N PHE A 353 -5.64 -0.01 -19.81
CA PHE A 353 -4.80 -0.56 -18.73
C PHE A 353 -4.36 -2.02 -18.95
N ARG A 354 -5.18 -2.83 -19.64
CA ARG A 354 -4.89 -4.25 -19.92
C ARG A 354 -3.74 -4.46 -20.90
N GLN A 355 -3.47 -3.48 -21.75
CA GLN A 355 -2.41 -3.53 -22.77
C GLN A 355 -1.27 -2.56 -22.46
N LEU A 356 -1.37 -1.81 -21.36
CA LEU A 356 -0.45 -0.76 -21.04
C LEU A 356 0.86 -1.33 -20.48
N THR A 357 1.97 -1.02 -21.13
CA THR A 357 3.30 -1.37 -20.62
C THR A 357 3.69 -0.48 -19.45
N VAL A 358 4.59 -0.98 -18.60
CA VAL A 358 5.13 -0.25 -17.45
C VAL A 358 5.75 1.08 -17.89
N LYS A 359 6.54 1.09 -18.96
CA LYS A 359 7.18 2.29 -19.52
C LYS A 359 6.15 3.32 -19.99
N THR A 360 5.12 2.88 -20.71
CA THR A 360 4.06 3.78 -21.19
C THR A 360 3.27 4.35 -20.02
N PHE A 361 2.93 3.51 -19.04
CA PHE A 361 2.26 3.94 -17.82
C PHE A 361 3.09 4.98 -17.05
N ALA A 362 4.37 4.68 -16.79
CA ALA A 362 5.30 5.58 -16.10
C ALA A 362 5.41 6.94 -16.80
N THR A 363 5.47 6.93 -18.13
CA THR A 363 5.52 8.17 -18.94
C THR A 363 4.23 8.96 -18.79
N LYS A 364 3.06 8.32 -18.90
CA LYS A 364 1.76 8.99 -18.76
C LYS A 364 1.59 9.63 -17.38
N ILE A 365 1.92 8.92 -16.30
CA ILE A 365 1.79 9.46 -14.93
C ILE A 365 2.81 10.57 -14.63
N ALA A 366 3.97 10.58 -15.28
CA ALA A 366 4.94 11.67 -15.17
C ALA A 366 4.46 12.94 -15.89
N THR A 367 3.75 12.79 -17.02
CA THR A 367 3.21 13.92 -17.80
C THR A 367 1.91 14.50 -17.25
N ALA A 368 1.16 13.74 -16.45
CA ALA A 368 -0.19 14.11 -16.06
C ALA A 368 -0.30 15.19 -14.96
N GLY A 369 0.81 15.82 -14.55
CA GLY A 369 0.82 17.07 -13.79
C GLY A 369 0.59 16.95 -12.27
N GLU A 370 0.79 18.08 -11.58
CA GLU A 370 0.79 18.24 -10.11
C GLU A 370 -0.57 17.98 -9.43
N GLU A 371 -1.68 17.89 -10.19
CA GLU A 371 -3.06 17.84 -9.66
C GLU A 371 -3.30 16.61 -8.77
N TYR A 372 -2.66 15.48 -9.11
CA TYR A 372 -2.75 14.24 -8.34
C TYR A 372 -1.40 13.85 -7.71
N GLY A 373 -0.35 14.67 -7.83
CA GLY A 373 1.02 14.37 -7.40
C GLY A 373 1.91 13.86 -8.54
N LEU A 374 3.22 14.14 -8.47
CA LEU A 374 4.18 13.83 -9.53
C LEU A 374 4.73 12.41 -9.41
N ALA A 375 4.81 11.68 -10.53
CA ALA A 375 5.62 10.48 -10.60
C ALA A 375 7.10 10.87 -10.58
N ILE A 376 7.79 10.47 -9.53
CA ILE A 376 9.19 10.84 -9.31
C ILE A 376 10.06 9.80 -10.01
N PRO A 377 11.09 10.20 -10.79
CA PRO A 377 12.04 9.27 -11.38
C PRO A 377 12.66 8.33 -10.34
N ALA A 378 13.13 7.16 -10.77
CA ALA A 378 13.85 6.26 -9.88
C ALA A 378 15.04 7.00 -9.26
N ILE A 379 15.12 6.98 -7.93
CA ILE A 379 16.26 7.51 -7.21
C ILE A 379 17.19 6.34 -6.92
N SER A 380 18.42 6.46 -7.40
CA SER A 380 19.48 5.50 -7.14
C SER A 380 20.58 6.09 -6.26
N CYS A 381 21.27 5.22 -5.54
CA CYS A 381 22.51 5.52 -4.84
C CYS A 381 23.56 4.45 -5.15
N ARG A 382 24.83 4.78 -4.91
CA ARG A 382 25.95 3.84 -5.05
C ARG A 382 26.20 3.10 -3.73
N PRO A 383 26.79 1.90 -3.73
CA PRO A 383 27.07 1.12 -2.52
C PRO A 383 27.94 1.85 -1.47
N ASP A 384 28.76 2.79 -1.90
CA ASP A 384 29.64 3.63 -1.07
C ASP A 384 28.96 4.93 -0.59
N SER A 385 27.68 5.13 -0.90
CA SER A 385 26.91 6.30 -0.44
C SER A 385 26.73 6.28 1.08
N THR A 386 26.62 7.45 1.70
CA THR A 386 26.38 7.56 3.14
C THR A 386 24.91 7.38 3.46
N LEU A 387 24.58 6.92 4.68
CA LEU A 387 23.19 6.85 5.13
C LEU A 387 22.49 8.22 5.07
N GLY A 388 23.21 9.29 5.40
CA GLY A 388 22.70 10.66 5.36
C GLY A 388 22.24 11.09 3.97
N SER A 389 22.96 10.70 2.89
CA SER A 389 22.53 11.01 1.53
C SER A 389 21.25 10.24 1.16
N VAL A 390 21.11 9.00 1.64
CA VAL A 390 19.91 8.18 1.45
C VAL A 390 18.72 8.76 2.21
N ILE A 391 18.89 9.15 3.48
CA ILE A 391 17.86 9.81 4.29
C ILE A 391 17.39 11.09 3.59
N ASN A 392 18.32 11.95 3.19
CA ASN A 392 18.01 13.19 2.47
C ASN A 392 17.28 12.91 1.16
N SER A 393 17.69 11.88 0.41
CA SER A 393 17.03 11.50 -0.85
C SER A 393 15.60 11.01 -0.64
N LEU A 394 15.35 10.22 0.41
CA LEU A 394 14.03 9.72 0.77
C LEU A 394 13.10 10.86 1.23
N ALA A 395 13.60 11.73 2.10
CA ALA A 395 12.80 12.77 2.74
C ALA A 395 12.54 13.97 1.80
N SER A 396 13.58 14.56 1.18
CA SER A 396 13.43 15.72 0.29
C SER A 396 12.56 15.45 -0.94
N ARG A 397 12.55 14.20 -1.42
CA ARG A 397 11.74 13.77 -2.57
C ARG A 397 10.47 13.03 -2.16
N SER A 398 10.19 12.87 -0.86
CA SER A 398 9.01 12.16 -0.36
C SER A 398 8.81 10.75 -0.97
N VAL A 399 9.91 10.05 -1.27
CA VAL A 399 9.89 8.69 -1.84
C VAL A 399 10.07 7.63 -0.75
N HIS A 400 9.62 6.42 -1.06
CA HIS A 400 9.57 5.32 -0.10
C HIS A 400 10.74 4.35 -0.17
N ARG A 401 11.58 4.52 -1.19
CA ARG A 401 12.69 3.63 -1.52
C ARG A 401 13.74 4.35 -2.35
N VAL A 402 14.97 3.88 -2.20
CA VAL A 402 16.11 4.21 -3.06
C VAL A 402 16.68 2.90 -3.57
N TYR A 403 17.02 2.84 -4.85
CA TYR A 403 17.64 1.67 -5.45
C TYR A 403 19.16 1.77 -5.34
N VAL A 404 19.81 0.70 -4.91
CA VAL A 404 21.27 0.63 -4.93
C VAL A 404 21.67 0.14 -6.31
N ALA A 405 22.49 0.93 -7.00
CA ALA A 405 22.98 0.62 -8.33
C ALA A 405 24.48 0.35 -8.28
N ALA A 406 24.92 -0.76 -8.85
CA ALA A 406 26.33 -1.15 -8.94
C ALA A 406 26.86 -0.98 -10.37
N GLY A 407 28.18 -0.82 -10.48
CA GLY A 407 28.86 -0.65 -11.76
C GLY A 407 28.58 0.68 -12.47
N ASP A 408 29.12 0.82 -13.68
CA ASP A 408 28.99 2.03 -14.49
C ASP A 408 27.67 2.10 -15.27
N GLU A 409 26.98 0.96 -15.43
CA GLU A 409 25.73 0.85 -16.20
C GLU A 409 24.44 1.01 -15.37
N ASN A 410 24.54 1.40 -14.09
CA ASN A 410 23.40 1.55 -13.19
C ASN A 410 22.60 0.23 -13.03
N GLU A 411 23.33 -0.89 -12.90
CA GLU A 411 22.78 -2.23 -12.70
C GLU A 411 22.13 -2.35 -11.33
N LEU A 412 20.94 -2.94 -11.28
CA LEU A 412 20.19 -3.14 -10.05
C LEU A 412 20.92 -4.07 -9.08
N TYR A 413 21.42 -3.50 -7.98
CA TYR A 413 22.09 -4.24 -6.91
C TYR A 413 21.17 -4.46 -5.70
N GLY A 414 20.30 -3.51 -5.37
CA GLY A 414 19.45 -3.63 -4.18
C GLY A 414 18.39 -2.55 -4.01
N VAL A 415 17.64 -2.66 -2.92
CA VAL A 415 16.60 -1.70 -2.49
C VAL A 415 16.85 -1.33 -1.03
N ILE A 416 16.77 -0.04 -0.74
CA ILE A 416 16.70 0.51 0.62
C ILE A 416 15.35 1.20 0.77
N THR A 417 14.55 0.77 1.75
CA THR A 417 13.25 1.35 2.08
C THR A 417 13.32 2.24 3.31
N LEU A 418 12.25 3.01 3.55
CA LEU A 418 12.11 3.78 4.80
C LEU A 418 12.26 2.90 6.05
N ARG A 419 11.74 1.67 6.01
CA ARG A 419 11.86 0.67 7.07
C ARG A 419 13.32 0.37 7.41
N ASP A 420 14.14 0.20 6.37
CA ASP A 420 15.54 -0.19 6.51
C ASP A 420 16.36 0.93 7.12
N VAL A 421 16.05 2.17 6.76
CA VAL A 421 16.60 3.37 7.40
C VAL A 421 16.22 3.42 8.88
N ILE A 422 14.95 3.23 9.22
CA ILE A 422 14.49 3.26 10.63
C ILE A 422 15.20 2.18 11.45
N SER A 423 15.37 0.96 10.91
CA SER A 423 16.05 -0.13 11.62
C SER A 423 17.55 0.11 11.87
N CYS A 424 18.18 1.06 11.17
CA CYS A 424 19.56 1.43 11.44
C CYS A 424 19.70 2.16 12.79
N PHE A 425 18.65 2.87 13.24
CA PHE A 425 18.68 3.68 14.46
C PHE A 425 18.21 2.95 15.73
N VAL A 426 17.61 1.77 15.58
CA VAL A 426 17.05 1.02 16.72
C VAL A 426 17.52 -0.43 16.78
N SER A 427 17.55 -0.96 17.99
CA SER A 427 17.57 -2.39 18.26
C SER A 427 16.49 -2.69 19.29
N GLU A 428 16.09 -3.95 19.42
CA GLU A 428 15.09 -4.30 20.42
C GLU A 428 15.79 -4.63 21.75
N PRO A 429 15.45 -3.96 22.86
CA PRO A 429 15.92 -4.38 24.17
C PRO A 429 15.36 -5.76 24.56
N PRO A 430 16.06 -6.54 25.40
CA PRO A 430 15.57 -7.85 25.85
C PRO A 430 14.17 -7.74 26.46
N ASN A 431 13.25 -8.62 26.02
CA ASN A 431 11.86 -8.69 26.48
C ASN A 431 11.05 -7.39 26.31
N TYR A 432 11.53 -6.45 25.48
CA TYR A 432 10.84 -5.17 25.29
C TYR A 432 9.44 -5.36 24.71
N PHE A 433 9.30 -6.30 23.76
CA PHE A 433 8.00 -6.65 23.24
C PHE A 433 7.05 -7.11 24.34
N GLU A 434 7.41 -8.09 25.17
CA GLU A 434 6.53 -8.61 26.23
C GLU A 434 6.16 -7.54 27.27
N ASN A 435 7.10 -6.66 27.60
CA ASN A 435 6.93 -5.66 28.65
C ASN A 435 6.18 -4.40 28.19
N CYS A 436 6.38 -3.96 26.95
CA CYS A 436 5.89 -2.67 26.45
C CYS A 436 4.85 -2.80 25.34
N LEU A 437 4.86 -3.90 24.60
CA LEU A 437 3.94 -4.18 23.49
C LEU A 437 3.09 -5.44 23.73
N GLY A 438 3.42 -6.24 24.76
CA GLY A 438 2.99 -7.62 24.89
C GLY A 438 1.52 -7.73 25.21
N PHE A 439 0.95 -6.78 25.97
CA PHE A 439 -0.48 -6.71 26.21
C PHE A 439 -1.24 -6.40 24.90
N SER A 440 -0.85 -5.32 24.20
CA SER A 440 -1.52 -4.86 22.98
C SER A 440 -1.33 -5.80 21.79
N VAL A 441 -0.19 -6.49 21.68
CA VAL A 441 0.07 -7.43 20.58
C VAL A 441 -0.49 -8.81 20.89
N LYS A 442 -0.43 -9.31 22.14
CA LYS A 442 -1.10 -10.58 22.50
C LYS A 442 -2.62 -10.50 22.34
N GLU A 443 -3.20 -9.31 22.44
CA GLU A 443 -4.59 -9.04 22.06
C GLU A 443 -4.80 -8.89 20.54
N MET A 444 -3.79 -8.50 19.75
CA MET A 444 -3.81 -8.68 18.28
C MET A 444 -3.78 -10.16 17.88
N LEU A 445 -3.18 -11.04 18.70
CA LEU A 445 -3.08 -12.48 18.44
C LEU A 445 -4.43 -13.21 18.59
N ASN A 446 -5.42 -12.62 19.27
CA ASN A 446 -6.73 -13.25 19.53
C ASN A 446 -7.84 -12.82 18.53
N ARG A 447 -7.49 -12.25 17.36
CA ARG A 447 -8.45 -11.91 16.30
C ARG A 447 -8.69 -13.04 15.31
#